data_AF-A0A383VRA8-F1
#
_entry.id   AF-A0A383VRA8-F1
#
_cell.length_a   1.000
_cell.length_b   1.000
_cell.length_c   1.000
_cell.angle_alpha   90.00
_cell.angle_beta   90.00
_cell.angle_gamma   90.00
#
_symmetry.space_group_name_H-M   'P 1'
#
loop_
_entity.id
_entity.type
_entity.pdbx_description
1 polymer ?
#
loop_
_entity_poly.entity_id
_entity_poly.type
_entity_poly.pdbx_seq_one_letter_code
_entity_poly.pdbx_strand_id
1 'polypeptide(L)'
;MIQRFKLQEEDFRGERYANHSHELKGNNDILVITRPDVIEDIHMQYLNAGADIIETNTFNGTTISQADYELQDPDEVFLINKSAAELAKKATAAYMAAHPG
;
A
#
# COMPACT_ATOMS: atom_id res chain seq x y z
N MET A 1 -6.97 10.07 -0.57
CA MET A 1 -5.73 10.76 -0.13
C MET A 1 -4.55 10.51 -1.05
N ILE A 2 -4.35 9.28 -1.56
CA ILE A 2 -3.25 8.93 -2.49
C ILE A 2 -3.09 9.91 -3.67
N GLN A 3 -4.20 10.36 -4.27
CA GLN A 3 -4.17 11.30 -5.40
C GLN A 3 -3.45 12.63 -5.10
N ARG A 4 -3.36 13.04 -3.82
CA ARG A 4 -2.65 14.28 -3.42
C ARG A 4 -1.14 14.18 -3.59
N PHE A 5 -0.59 12.97 -3.59
CA PHE A 5 0.84 12.71 -3.76
C PHE A 5 1.29 12.81 -5.21
N LYS A 6 0.36 12.94 -6.18
CA LYS A 6 0.64 13.12 -7.61
C LYS A 6 1.66 12.09 -8.15
N LEU A 7 1.52 10.84 -7.71
CA LEU A 7 2.42 9.75 -8.05
C LEU A 7 2.41 9.49 -9.56
N GLN A 8 3.58 9.19 -10.09
CA GLN A 8 3.81 8.83 -11.49
C GLN A 8 4.07 7.33 -11.63
N GLU A 9 4.05 6.83 -12.85
CA GLU A 9 4.21 5.41 -13.16
C GLU A 9 5.47 4.81 -12.49
N GLU A 10 6.54 5.58 -12.42
CA GLU A 10 7.80 5.18 -11.78
C GLU A 10 7.64 4.91 -10.28
N ASP A 11 6.77 5.66 -9.60
CA ASP A 11 6.44 5.43 -8.19
C ASP A 11 5.68 4.12 -7.99
N PHE A 12 4.79 3.78 -8.92
CA PHE A 12 4.03 2.52 -8.88
C PHE A 12 4.94 1.33 -9.18
N ARG A 13 5.91 1.49 -10.09
CA ARG A 13 6.87 0.43 -10.44
C ARG A 13 7.90 0.17 -9.34
N GLY A 14 8.45 1.23 -8.77
CA GLY A 14 9.62 1.15 -7.90
C GLY A 14 10.76 0.33 -8.55
N GLU A 15 11.64 -0.22 -7.72
CA GLU A 15 12.72 -1.09 -8.22
C GLU A 15 12.21 -2.48 -8.63
N ARG A 16 11.24 -3.03 -7.87
CA ARG A 16 10.74 -4.40 -8.06
C ARG A 16 10.08 -4.61 -9.42
N TYR A 17 9.30 -3.64 -9.87
CA TYR A 17 8.50 -3.74 -11.10
C TYR A 17 9.03 -2.80 -12.21
N ALA A 18 10.29 -2.37 -12.12
CA ALA A 18 10.89 -1.43 -13.08
C ALA A 18 10.71 -1.88 -14.54
N ASN A 19 10.90 -3.18 -14.81
CA ASN A 19 10.81 -3.78 -16.15
C ASN A 19 9.46 -4.47 -16.42
N HIS A 20 8.41 -4.19 -15.63
CA HIS A 20 7.10 -4.80 -15.84
C HIS A 20 6.52 -4.42 -17.19
N SER A 21 5.83 -5.35 -17.85
CA SER A 21 5.37 -5.16 -19.24
C SER A 21 4.17 -4.24 -19.38
N HIS A 22 3.44 -3.98 -18.29
CA HIS A 22 2.18 -3.24 -18.28
C HIS A 22 2.26 -1.99 -17.40
N GLU A 23 1.40 -1.00 -17.67
CA GLU A 23 1.26 0.18 -16.81
C GLU A 23 0.75 -0.26 -15.43
N LEU A 24 1.38 0.25 -14.37
CA LEU A 24 1.01 -0.07 -12.98
C LEU A 24 0.32 1.10 -12.28
N LYS A 25 0.38 2.29 -12.86
CA LYS A 25 -0.32 3.48 -12.36
C LYS A 25 -1.81 3.22 -12.24
N GLY A 26 -2.34 3.51 -11.06
CA GLY A 26 -3.72 3.22 -10.69
C GLY A 26 -3.89 1.98 -9.82
N ASN A 27 -2.92 1.06 -9.84
CA ASN A 27 -2.86 -0.05 -8.90
C ASN A 27 -2.36 0.46 -7.54
N ASN A 28 -3.24 1.07 -6.74
CA ASN A 28 -2.81 1.66 -5.47
C ASN A 28 -2.30 0.62 -4.47
N ASP A 29 -2.74 -0.62 -4.59
CA ASP A 29 -2.41 -1.71 -3.67
C ASP A 29 -0.90 -2.02 -3.67
N ILE A 30 -0.19 -1.92 -4.81
CA ILE A 30 1.26 -2.19 -4.86
C ILE A 30 2.11 -1.11 -4.19
N LEU A 31 1.53 0.06 -3.89
CA LEU A 31 2.26 1.13 -3.20
C LEU A 31 2.67 0.72 -1.79
N VAL A 32 2.06 -0.31 -1.18
CA VAL A 32 2.55 -0.90 0.07
C VAL A 32 3.94 -1.53 -0.06
N ILE A 33 4.36 -1.85 -1.28
CA ILE A 33 5.67 -2.41 -1.62
C ILE A 33 6.60 -1.31 -2.16
N THR A 34 6.12 -0.51 -3.11
CA THR A 34 6.97 0.42 -3.87
C THR A 34 7.09 1.79 -3.24
N ARG A 35 6.06 2.24 -2.50
CA ARG A 35 6.01 3.51 -1.77
C ARG A 35 5.40 3.32 -0.37
N PRO A 36 5.98 2.46 0.47
CA PRO A 36 5.44 2.20 1.81
C PRO A 36 5.40 3.46 2.66
N ASP A 37 6.30 4.43 2.39
CA ASP A 37 6.31 5.74 3.02
C ASP A 37 4.99 6.51 2.81
N VAL A 38 4.40 6.44 1.61
CA VAL A 38 3.15 7.13 1.29
C VAL A 38 1.98 6.49 2.02
N ILE A 39 1.92 5.16 2.03
CA ILE A 39 0.81 4.44 2.68
C ILE A 39 0.90 4.55 4.21
N GLU A 40 2.11 4.49 4.77
CA GLU A 40 2.35 4.71 6.21
C GLU A 40 1.94 6.12 6.62
N ASP A 41 2.31 7.16 5.84
CA ASP A 41 1.88 8.54 6.12
C ASP A 41 0.35 8.68 6.09
N ILE A 42 -0.34 8.04 5.15
CA ILE A 42 -1.81 8.04 5.10
C ILE A 42 -2.42 7.35 6.32
N HIS A 43 -1.88 6.20 6.75
CA HIS A 43 -2.33 5.54 7.98
C HIS A 43 -2.14 6.46 9.20
N MET A 44 -0.98 7.10 9.32
CA MET A 44 -0.69 8.03 10.40
C MET A 44 -1.60 9.25 10.37
N GLN A 45 -1.92 9.80 9.20
CA GLN A 45 -2.88 10.90 9.08
C GLN A 45 -4.27 10.52 9.61
N TYR A 46 -4.76 9.32 9.32
CA TYR A 46 -6.04 8.84 9.89
C TYR A 46 -5.97 8.66 11.40
N LEU A 47 -4.93 8.01 11.91
CA LEU A 47 -4.74 7.78 13.35
C LEU A 47 -4.65 9.12 14.11
N ASN A 48 -3.82 10.05 13.63
CA ASN A 48 -3.68 11.40 14.20
C ASN A 48 -4.98 12.22 14.12
N ALA A 49 -5.86 11.93 13.18
CA ALA A 49 -7.19 12.54 13.08
C ALA A 49 -8.21 11.93 14.06
N GLY A 50 -7.80 10.93 14.86
CA GLY A 50 -8.62 10.28 15.87
C GLY A 50 -9.32 9.00 15.39
N ALA A 51 -8.88 8.39 14.29
CA ALA A 51 -9.42 7.09 13.88
C ALA A 51 -8.96 5.98 14.83
N ASP A 52 -9.91 5.22 15.37
CA ASP A 52 -9.64 4.03 16.19
C ASP A 52 -9.27 2.78 15.36
N ILE A 53 -9.65 2.80 14.08
CA ILE A 53 -9.46 1.68 13.14
C ILE A 53 -8.89 2.25 11.84
N ILE A 54 -7.91 1.54 11.28
CA ILE A 54 -7.42 1.73 9.92
C ILE A 54 -7.58 0.44 9.12
N GLU A 55 -7.82 0.57 7.83
CA GLU A 55 -7.87 -0.56 6.89
C GLU A 55 -6.51 -0.76 6.23
N THR A 56 -6.18 -2.00 5.87
CA THR A 56 -5.04 -2.27 4.99
C THR A 56 -5.31 -1.74 3.59
N ASN A 57 -4.27 -1.32 2.88
CA ASN A 57 -4.38 -0.90 1.47
C ASN A 57 -4.44 -2.12 0.54
N THR A 58 -5.57 -2.83 0.56
CA THR A 58 -5.74 -4.14 -0.10
C THR A 58 -7.10 -4.29 -0.82
N PHE A 59 -7.69 -3.18 -1.27
CA PHE A 59 -9.01 -3.20 -1.93
C PHE A 59 -9.00 -4.07 -3.20
N ASN A 60 -7.91 -4.05 -3.96
CA ASN A 60 -7.69 -4.86 -5.17
C ASN A 60 -6.68 -6.00 -4.93
N GLY A 61 -6.42 -6.38 -3.67
CA GLY A 61 -5.47 -7.43 -3.29
C GLY A 61 -5.96 -8.85 -3.61
N THR A 62 -6.49 -9.09 -4.80
CA THR A 62 -6.98 -10.41 -5.25
C THR A 62 -6.41 -10.75 -6.62
N THR A 63 -6.30 -12.04 -6.94
CA THR A 63 -5.81 -12.50 -8.25
C THR A 63 -6.67 -11.98 -9.40
N ILE A 64 -7.98 -11.82 -9.19
CA ILE A 64 -8.91 -11.32 -10.20
C ILE A 64 -8.63 -9.84 -10.51
N SER A 65 -8.55 -8.99 -9.49
CA SER A 65 -8.31 -7.55 -9.68
C SER A 65 -6.88 -7.26 -10.14
N GLN A 66 -5.89 -8.03 -9.68
CA GLN A 66 -4.50 -7.85 -10.09
C GLN A 66 -4.24 -8.31 -11.54
N ALA A 67 -5.16 -9.07 -12.14
CA ALA A 67 -5.08 -9.46 -13.55
C ALA A 67 -5.11 -8.27 -14.50
N ASP A 68 -5.80 -7.19 -14.16
CA ASP A 68 -5.84 -5.96 -14.95
C ASP A 68 -4.46 -5.29 -15.08
N TYR A 69 -3.51 -5.67 -14.21
CA TYR A 69 -2.14 -5.13 -14.16
C TYR A 69 -1.07 -6.19 -14.47
N GLU A 70 -1.45 -7.39 -14.91
CA GLU A 70 -0.55 -8.54 -15.07
C GLU A 70 0.22 -8.93 -13.79
N LEU A 71 -0.44 -8.82 -12.61
CA LEU A 71 0.10 -9.18 -11.29
C LEU A 71 -0.76 -10.23 -10.56
N GLN A 72 -1.56 -11.00 -11.31
CA GLN A 72 -2.46 -12.05 -10.81
C GLN A 72 -1.75 -13.28 -10.22
N ASP A 73 -0.42 -13.33 -10.27
CA ASP A 73 0.35 -14.41 -9.65
C ASP A 73 -0.01 -14.49 -8.15
N PRO A 74 -0.42 -15.67 -7.62
CA PRO A 74 -0.76 -15.82 -6.22
C PRO A 74 0.32 -15.35 -5.25
N ASP A 75 1.61 -15.47 -5.61
CA ASP A 75 2.72 -15.01 -4.77
C ASP A 75 2.81 -13.48 -4.73
N GLU A 76 2.52 -12.79 -5.84
CA GLU A 76 2.45 -11.32 -5.87
C GLU A 76 1.24 -10.80 -5.07
N VAL A 77 0.08 -11.43 -5.24
CA VAL A 77 -1.12 -11.10 -4.45
C VAL A 77 -0.88 -11.32 -2.97
N PHE A 78 -0.23 -12.43 -2.60
CA PHE A 78 0.15 -12.71 -1.22
C PHE A 78 1.13 -11.64 -0.69
N LEU A 79 2.14 -11.28 -1.47
CA LEU A 79 3.12 -10.26 -1.10
C LEU A 79 2.44 -8.90 -0.84
N ILE A 80 1.51 -8.49 -1.69
CA ILE A 80 0.74 -7.25 -1.52
C ILE A 80 -0.01 -7.27 -0.18
N ASN A 81 -0.82 -8.31 0.05
CA ASN A 81 -1.64 -8.39 1.27
C ASN A 81 -0.81 -8.47 2.54
N LYS A 82 0.25 -9.27 2.53
CA LYS A 82 1.16 -9.42 3.66
C LYS A 82 1.86 -8.09 3.97
N SER A 83 2.42 -7.44 2.96
CA SER A 83 3.12 -6.15 3.12
C SER A 83 2.18 -5.05 3.62
N ALA A 84 0.94 -5.01 3.11
CA ALA A 84 -0.08 -4.07 3.58
C ALA A 84 -0.44 -4.29 5.07
N ALA A 85 -0.62 -5.55 5.49
CA ALA A 85 -0.92 -5.89 6.87
C ALA A 85 0.25 -5.57 7.82
N GLU A 86 1.49 -5.86 7.40
CA GLU A 86 2.70 -5.51 8.14
C GLU A 86 2.85 -3.99 8.28
N LEU A 87 2.58 -3.23 7.22
CA LEU A 87 2.68 -1.78 7.22
C LEU A 87 1.62 -1.13 8.12
N ALA A 88 0.36 -1.57 8.04
CA ALA A 88 -0.70 -1.10 8.93
C ALA A 88 -0.38 -1.42 10.40
N LYS A 89 0.13 -2.63 10.69
CA LYS A 89 0.56 -3.02 12.05
C LYS A 89 1.73 -2.17 12.54
N LYS A 90 2.70 -1.86 11.67
CA LYS A 90 3.82 -0.98 12.00
C LYS A 90 3.32 0.43 12.34
N ALA A 91 2.44 1.00 11.52
CA ALA A 91 1.86 2.33 11.74
C ALA A 91 1.10 2.41 13.07
N THR A 92 0.23 1.43 13.36
CA THR A 92 -0.49 1.40 14.65
C THR A 92 0.46 1.21 15.82
N ALA A 93 1.45 0.32 15.74
CA ALA A 93 2.44 0.14 16.80
C ALA A 93 3.24 1.43 17.07
N ALA A 94 3.67 2.13 16.02
CA ALA A 94 4.37 3.41 16.14
C ALA A 94 3.47 4.49 16.77
N TYR A 95 2.23 4.60 16.32
CA TYR A 95 1.26 5.54 16.87
C TYR A 95 0.98 5.29 18.35
N MET A 96 0.75 4.04 18.74
CA MET A 96 0.50 3.66 20.14
C MET A 96 1.72 3.91 21.03
N ALA A 97 2.93 3.67 20.51
CA ALA A 97 4.17 3.97 21.25
C ALA A 97 4.35 5.49 21.47
N ALA A 98 3.91 6.32 20.53
CA ALA A 98 3.96 7.78 20.64
C ALA A 98 2.82 8.37 21.50
N HIS A 99 1.72 7.63 21.69
CA HIS A 99 0.57 8.01 22.50
C HIS A 99 0.29 6.96 23.60
N PRO A 100 1.23 6.74 24.53
CA PRO A 100 0.96 5.92 25.68
C PRO A 100 -0.17 6.58 26.48
N GLY A 101 -1.24 5.82 26.72
CA GLY A 101 -2.34 6.25 27.58
C GLY A 101 -1.86 6.63 28.98
#